data_AF-A0A439K6G9-F1
#
_entry.id   AF-A0A439K6G9-F1
#
_cell.length_a   1.000
_cell.length_b   1.000
_cell.length_c   1.000
_cell.angle_alpha   90.00
_cell.angle_beta   90.00
_cell.angle_gamma   90.00
#
_symmetry.space_group_name_H-M   'P 1'
#
loop_
_entity.id
_entity.type
_entity.pdbx_description
1 polymer ?
#
loop_
_entity_poly.entity_id
_entity_poly.type
_entity_poly.pdbx_seq_one_letter_code
_entity_poly.pdbx_strand_id
1 'polypeptide(L)' 'RVAQIKQQIEETTSDYDKEKLQERLAKLAGGVAVIRVGGATEIEVKEKKDRVDDALNATRAAVEEGIVPGGGVAL' A
#
# COMPACT_ATOMS: atom_id res chain seq x y z
N ARG A 1 -18.31 4.25 -13.21
CA ARG A 1 -17.36 5.18 -12.55
C ARG A 1 -15.91 4.90 -12.95
N VAL A 2 -15.31 3.73 -12.65
CA VAL A 2 -13.92 3.42 -13.10
C VAL A 2 -13.76 3.44 -14.62
N ALA A 3 -14.70 2.84 -15.37
CA ALA A 3 -14.67 2.83 -16.83
C ALA A 3 -14.71 4.23 -17.47
N GLN A 4 -15.50 5.16 -16.90
CA GLN A 4 -15.57 6.54 -17.37
C GLN A 4 -14.24 7.28 -17.17
N ILE A 5 -13.57 7.07 -16.03
CA ILE A 5 -12.27 7.70 -15.75
C ILE A 5 -11.18 7.13 -16.67
N LYS A 6 -11.23 5.83 -17.00
CA LYS A 6 -10.31 5.24 -18.00
C LYS A 6 -10.47 5.91 -19.38
N GLN A 7 -11.71 6.12 -19.81
CA GLN A 7 -12.01 6.79 -21.07
C GLN A 7 -11.51 8.24 -21.09
N GLN A 8 -11.71 8.97 -19.99
CA GLN A 8 -11.22 10.34 -19.83
C GLN A 8 -9.67 10.45 -19.84
N ILE A 9 -8.96 9.41 -19.39
CA ILE A 9 -7.49 9.37 -19.46
C ILE A 9 -7.00 9.23 -20.91
N GLU A 10 -7.73 8.49 -21.75
CA GLU A 10 -7.38 8.29 -23.17
C GLU A 10 -7.70 9.51 -24.04
N GLU A 11 -8.79 10.23 -23.73
CA GLU A 11 -9.21 11.43 -24.47
C GLU A 11 -8.41 12.69 -24.11
N THR A 12 -7.87 12.76 -22.89
CA THR A 12 -7.07 13.90 -22.44
C THR A 12 -5.70 13.92 -23.11
N THR A 13 -5.26 15.10 -23.55
CA THR A 13 -3.91 15.34 -24.11
C THR A 13 -2.95 16.01 -23.12
N SER A 14 -3.46 16.51 -21.99
CA SER A 14 -2.70 17.13 -20.90
C SER A 14 -2.13 16.06 -19.96
N ASP A 15 -0.80 16.02 -19.81
CA ASP A 15 -0.13 15.07 -18.92
C ASP A 15 -0.50 15.30 -17.45
N TYR A 16 -0.72 16.56 -17.05
CA TYR A 16 -1.17 16.93 -15.71
C TYR A 16 -2.54 16.32 -15.37
N ASP A 17 -3.49 16.37 -16.32
CA ASP A 17 -4.83 15.82 -16.12
C ASP A 17 -4.81 14.29 -16.14
N LYS A 18 -3.92 13.67 -16.93
CA LYS A 18 -3.71 12.21 -16.90
C LYS A 18 -3.24 11.73 -15.54
N GLU A 19 -2.24 12.37 -14.94
CA GLU A 19 -1.77 12.02 -13.59
C GLU A 19 -2.89 12.14 -12.55
N LYS A 20 -3.63 13.26 -12.56
CA LYS A 20 -4.75 13.48 -11.63
C LYS A 20 -5.85 12.43 -11.77
N LEU A 21 -6.18 12.05 -13.00
CA LEU A 21 -7.20 11.02 -13.26
C LEU A 21 -6.70 9.62 -12.89
N GLN A 22 -5.42 9.32 -13.12
CA GLN A 22 -4.80 8.07 -12.68
C GLN A 22 -4.77 7.94 -11.16
N GLU A 23 -4.45 8.99 -10.40
CA GLU A 23 -4.52 8.97 -8.93
C GLU A 23 -5.94 8.66 -8.44
N ARG A 24 -6.95 9.27 -9.05
CA ARG A 24 -8.36 9.03 -8.70
C ARG A 24 -8.79 7.62 -9.07
N LEU A 25 -8.35 7.12 -10.22
CA LEU A 25 -8.59 5.75 -10.63
C LEU A 25 -7.93 4.75 -9.67
N ALA A 26 -6.69 4.99 -9.28
CA ALA A 26 -5.97 4.15 -8.33
C ALA A 26 -6.68 4.09 -6.97
N LYS A 27 -7.20 5.22 -6.47
CA LYS A 27 -8.00 5.24 -5.21
C LYS A 27 -9.35 4.53 -5.33
N LEU A 28 -9.97 4.52 -6.50
CA LEU A 28 -11.28 3.88 -6.73
C LEU A 28 -11.18 2.39 -7.08
N ALA A 29 -10.13 1.99 -7.79
CA ALA A 29 -9.87 0.61 -8.20
C ALA A 29 -9.03 -0.15 -7.17
N GLY A 30 -8.15 0.55 -6.45
CA GLY A 30 -7.39 0.05 -5.33
C GLY A 30 -8.31 -0.18 -4.14
N GLY A 31 -8.89 -1.38 -4.08
CA GLY A 31 -9.65 -1.82 -2.92
C GLY A 31 -8.80 -1.83 -1.65
N VAL A 32 -9.46 -1.98 -0.49
CA VAL A 32 -8.77 -2.09 0.81
C VAL A 32 -8.54 -3.57 1.11
N ALA A 33 -7.28 -3.97 1.24
CA ALA A 33 -6.93 -5.30 1.75
C ALA A 33 -7.04 -5.29 3.29
N VAL A 34 -7.77 -6.26 3.84
CA VAL A 34 -7.96 -6.39 5.29
C VAL A 34 -7.31 -7.68 5.77
N ILE A 35 -6.31 -7.56 6.65
CA ILE A 35 -5.65 -8.70 7.30
C ILE A 35 -6.35 -8.95 8.64
N ARG A 36 -6.87 -10.17 8.84
CA ARG A 36 -7.51 -10.58 10.10
C ARG A 36 -6.53 -11.41 10.91
N VAL A 37 -6.08 -10.88 12.04
CA VAL A 37 -5.16 -11.55 12.96
C VAL A 37 -5.94 -12.25 14.06
N GLY A 38 -5.69 -13.55 14.26
CA GLY A 38 -6.34 -14.38 15.27
C GLY A 38 -5.36 -14.99 16.28
N GLY A 39 -5.89 -15.41 17.43
CA GLY A 39 -5.13 -15.95 18.56
C GLY A 39 -6.04 -16.63 19.58
N ALA A 40 -5.46 -17.38 20.52
CA ALA A 40 -6.23 -18.11 21.53
C ALA A 40 -6.64 -17.21 22.70
N THR A 41 -5.88 -16.14 22.96
CA THR A 41 -6.16 -15.13 23.99
C THR A 41 -6.10 -13.72 23.43
N GLU A 42 -6.74 -12.77 24.11
CA GLU A 42 -6.73 -11.35 23.70
C GLU A 42 -5.32 -10.76 23.67
N ILE A 43 -4.46 -11.18 24.61
CA ILE A 43 -3.07 -10.72 24.72
C ILE A 43 -2.28 -11.16 23.48
N GLU A 44 -2.42 -12.42 23.07
CA GLU A 44 -1.76 -12.93 21.86
C GLU A 44 -2.26 -12.26 20.59
N VAL A 45 -3.55 -11.96 20.49
CA VAL A 45 -4.12 -11.27 19.32
C VAL A 45 -3.52 -9.87 19.20
N LYS A 46 -3.40 -9.14 20.32
CA LYS A 46 -2.78 -7.81 20.34
C LYS A 46 -1.32 -7.87 19.91
N GLU A 47 -0.55 -8.77 20.51
CA GLU A 47 0.88 -8.94 20.22
C GLU A 47 1.14 -9.32 18.75
N LYS A 48 0.35 -10.26 18.21
CA LYS A 48 0.44 -10.64 16.79
C LYS A 48 -0.01 -9.52 15.86
N LYS A 49 -1.01 -8.73 16.26
CA LYS A 49 -1.49 -7.61 15.45
C LYS A 49 -0.38 -6.56 15.33
N ASP A 50 0.23 -6.16 16.43
CA ASP A 50 1.31 -5.17 16.43
C ASP A 50 2.49 -5.65 15.57
N ARG A 51 2.85 -6.94 15.69
CA ARG A 51 3.91 -7.54 14.85
C ARG A 51 3.58 -7.52 13.36
N VAL A 52 2.32 -7.76 12.99
CA VAL A 52 1.87 -7.72 11.59
C VAL A 52 1.89 -6.28 11.06
N ASP A 53 1.48 -5.32 11.87
CA ASP A 53 1.52 -3.90 11.52
C ASP A 53 2.97 -3.43 11.31
N ASP A 54 3.89 -3.83 12.19
CA ASP A 54 5.33 -3.55 12.04
C ASP A 54 5.90 -4.17 10.76
N ALA A 55 5.59 -5.44 10.49
CA ALA A 55 6.05 -6.13 9.28
C ALA A 55 5.50 -5.49 8.00
N LEU A 56 4.24 -5.05 8.01
CA LEU A 56 3.64 -4.32 6.88
C LEU A 56 4.39 -3.02 6.60
N ASN A 57 4.71 -2.26 7.64
CA ASN A 57 5.41 -0.98 7.50
C ASN A 57 6.86 -1.20 7.04
N ALA A 58 7.57 -2.18 7.61
CA ALA A 58 8.95 -2.49 7.22
C ALA A 58 9.04 -2.97 5.77
N THR A 59 8.10 -3.81 5.32
CA THR A 59 8.08 -4.28 3.92
C THR A 59 7.71 -3.18 2.93
N ARG A 60 6.84 -2.23 3.32
CA ARG A 60 6.57 -1.03 2.50
C ARG A 60 7.81 -0.17 2.33
N ALA A 61 8.50 0.14 3.44
CA ALA A 61 9.74 0.91 3.39
C ALA A 61 10.82 0.22 2.53
N ALA A 62 10.96 -1.11 2.67
CA ALA A 62 11.89 -1.89 1.87
C ALA A 62 11.59 -1.89 0.37
N VAL A 63 10.32 -1.77 -0.03
CA VAL A 63 9.94 -1.65 -1.45
C VAL A 63 10.28 -0.27 -2.01
N GLU A 64 10.15 0.79 -1.19
CA GLU A 64 10.40 2.17 -1.61
C GLU A 64 11.90 2.51 -1.67
N GLU A 65 12.66 2.12 -0.64
CA GLU A 65 14.07 2.52 -0.49
C GLU A 65 15.07 1.37 -0.72
N GLY A 66 14.58 0.13 -0.85
CA GLY A 66 15.42 -1.07 -0.96
C GLY A 66 15.82 -1.65 0.40
N ILE A 67 16.72 -2.62 0.38
CA ILE A 67 17.20 -3.33 1.59
C ILE A 67 18.71 -3.24 1.71
N VAL A 68 19.19 -3.23 2.95
CA VAL A 68 20.63 -3.26 3.29
C VAL A 68 20.91 -4.39 4.29
N PRO A 69 22.16 -4.87 4.40
CA PRO A 69 22.55 -5.82 5.44
C PRO A 69 22.24 -5.26 6.84
N GLY A 70 21.47 -6.03 7.62
CA GLY A 70 21.11 -5.66 8.99
C GLY A 70 22.27 -5.81 9.97
N GLY A 71 21.96 -5.72 11.27
CA GLY A 71 22.95 -5.92 12.33
C GLY A 71 23.96 -4.78 12.52
N GLY A 72 23.64 -3.58 12.03
CA GLY A 72 24.50 -2.40 12.15
C GLY A 72 25.69 -2.35 11.20
N VAL A 73 25.76 -3.26 10.21
CA VAL A 73 26.88 -3.37 9.25
C VAL A 73 26.77 -2.36 8.09
N ALA A 74 25.57 -1.85 7.83
CA ALA A 74 25.30 -0.94 6.71
C ALA A 74 25.56 0.55 7.00
N LEU A 75 25.98 0.91 8.22
CA LEU A 75 26.34 2.28 8.62
C LEU A 75 27.79 2.62 8.28
#